data_AF-A0A4D1UGK6-F1
#
_entry.id   AF-A0A4D1UGK6-F1
#
_cell.length_a   1.000
_cell.length_b   1.000
_cell.length_c   1.000
_cell.angle_alpha   90.00
_cell.angle_beta   90.00
_cell.angle_gamma   90.00
#
_symmetry.space_group_name_H-M   'P 1'
#
loop_
_entity.id
_entity.type
_entity.pdbx_description
1 polymer ?
#
loop_
_entity_poly.entity_id
_entity_poly.type
_entity_poly.pdbx_seq_one_letter_code
_entity_poly.pdbx_strand_id
1 'polypeptide(L)'
;MKSNIIHLIGMLVFYVAGYFLFKSALGYITPGVVLTAPWAVVGLMQLPLSYCIQAIFKANEANDHSSLTPSEVRRLVPIVKSKRLKLVLLLAFYVFSTLFVILGLIASTNDQALLFRVLKISGGLLFISLYTSVFVHKIMVELQEFKALLNRRESEKKERESLLDRLK
;
A
#
# COMPACT_ATOMS: atom_id res chain seq x y z
N MET A 1 12.19 -10.97 -11.97
CA MET A 1 13.23 -10.81 -10.92
C MET A 1 13.76 -9.38 -10.80
N LYS A 2 14.24 -8.73 -11.87
CA LYS A 2 14.83 -7.36 -11.81
C LYS A 2 13.94 -6.31 -11.14
N SER A 3 12.63 -6.29 -11.44
CA SER A 3 11.68 -5.34 -10.84
C SER A 3 11.51 -5.50 -9.32
N ASN A 4 11.55 -6.71 -8.76
CA ASN A 4 11.39 -6.92 -7.32
C ASN A 4 12.61 -6.41 -6.52
N ILE A 5 13.80 -6.55 -7.08
CA ILE A 5 15.05 -6.07 -6.46
C ILE A 5 15.04 -4.54 -6.35
N ILE A 6 14.57 -3.85 -7.40
CA ILE A 6 14.45 -2.38 -7.39
C ILE A 6 13.52 -1.93 -6.27
N HIS A 7 12.39 -2.61 -6.06
CA HIS A 7 11.48 -2.26 -4.97
C HIS A 7 12.09 -2.52 -3.59
N LEU A 8 12.84 -3.60 -3.41
CA LEU A 8 13.57 -3.89 -2.17
C LEU A 8 14.62 -2.83 -1.86
N ILE A 9 15.42 -2.44 -2.86
CA ILE A 9 16.40 -1.35 -2.74
C ILE A 9 15.69 -0.04 -2.40
N GLY A 10 14.58 0.27 -3.08
CA GLY A 10 13.77 1.45 -2.77
C GLY A 10 13.29 1.46 -1.32
N MET A 11 12.76 0.34 -0.82
CA MET A 11 12.35 0.23 0.58
C MET A 11 13.53 0.43 1.55
N LEU A 12 14.70 -0.13 1.25
CA LEU A 12 15.91 0.07 2.08
C LEU A 12 16.34 1.54 2.10
N VAL A 13 16.37 2.20 0.94
CA VAL A 13 16.75 3.62 0.83
C VAL A 13 15.79 4.50 1.63
N PHE A 14 14.48 4.29 1.48
CA PHE A 14 13.48 5.05 2.23
C PHE A 14 13.53 4.75 3.73
N TYR A 15 13.81 3.52 4.13
CA TYR A 15 14.04 3.17 5.53
C TYR A 15 15.20 3.95 6.13
N VAL A 16 16.35 3.94 5.45
CA VAL A 16 17.56 4.64 5.90
C VAL A 16 17.29 6.14 5.96
N ALA A 17 16.64 6.72 4.94
CA ALA A 17 16.27 8.13 4.92
C ALA A 17 15.36 8.51 6.10
N GLY A 18 14.28 7.75 6.33
CA GLY A 18 13.37 7.99 7.45
C GLY A 18 14.03 7.84 8.81
N TYR A 19 14.90 6.83 8.97
CA TYR A 19 15.67 6.61 10.18
C TYR A 19 16.59 7.80 10.50
N PHE A 20 17.35 8.28 9.51
CA PHE A 20 18.26 9.41 9.70
C PHE A 20 17.53 10.73 9.92
N LEU A 21 16.39 10.94 9.26
CA LEU A 21 15.54 12.12 9.49
C LEU A 21 15.04 12.15 10.93
N PHE A 22 14.48 11.05 11.45
CA PHE A 22 14.04 10.98 12.85
C PHE A 22 15.22 11.07 13.81
N LYS A 23 16.35 10.42 13.53
CA LYS A 23 17.57 10.54 14.34
C LYS A 23 18.02 12.01 14.45
N SER A 24 18.00 12.75 13.34
CA SER A 24 18.40 14.16 13.32
C SER A 24 17.38 15.04 14.04
N ALA A 25 16.09 14.84 13.78
CA ALA A 25 15.00 15.56 14.44
C ALA A 25 15.05 15.39 15.97
N LEU A 26 15.27 14.17 16.44
CA LEU A 26 15.41 13.88 17.88
C LEU A 26 16.69 14.49 18.48
N GLY A 27 17.73 14.73 17.68
CA GLY A 27 18.95 15.40 18.12
C GLY A 27 18.77 16.88 18.42
N TYR A 28 17.69 17.51 17.94
CA TYR A 28 17.33 18.90 18.27
C TYR A 28 16.51 19.03 19.56
N ILE A 29 16.13 17.92 20.20
CA ILE A 29 15.40 17.97 21.46
C ILE A 29 16.37 18.34 22.58
N THR A 30 16.02 19.38 23.35
CA THR A 30 16.83 19.88 24.46
C THR A 30 17.07 18.76 25.49
N PRO A 31 18.32 18.57 25.97
CA PRO A 31 18.63 17.60 27.01
C PRO A 31 17.76 17.82 28.26
N GLY A 32 17.15 16.75 28.78
CA GLY A 32 16.31 16.79 29.99
C GLY A 32 14.80 16.92 29.75
N VAL A 33 14.36 17.14 28.51
CA VAL A 33 12.93 17.09 28.16
C VAL A 33 12.47 15.63 28.09
N VAL A 34 11.50 15.26 28.93
CA VAL A 34 10.85 13.95 28.85
C VAL A 34 9.88 13.97 27.66
N LEU A 35 10.18 13.17 26.65
CA LEU A 35 9.33 13.06 25.48
C LEU A 35 8.20 12.07 25.77
N THR A 36 6.96 12.47 25.50
CA THR A 36 5.80 11.57 25.51
C THR A 36 5.73 10.79 24.20
N ALA A 37 5.17 9.58 24.23
CA ALA A 37 5.05 8.74 23.05
C ALA A 37 4.26 9.45 21.93
N PRO A 38 4.84 9.71 20.75
CA PRO A 38 4.19 10.42 19.67
C PRO A 38 3.26 9.49 18.88
N TRP A 39 2.05 9.27 19.41
CA TRP A 39 1.02 8.43 18.81
C TRP A 39 0.64 8.82 17.38
N ALA A 40 0.89 10.07 16.97
CA ALA A 40 0.69 10.52 15.60
C ALA A 40 1.45 9.67 14.57
N VAL A 41 2.62 9.13 14.91
CA VAL A 41 3.40 8.25 14.02
C VAL A 41 2.62 6.97 13.70
N VAL A 42 1.95 6.38 14.70
CA VAL A 42 1.09 5.21 14.53
C VAL A 42 -0.07 5.53 13.59
N GLY A 43 -0.72 6.68 13.76
CA GLY A 43 -1.81 7.11 12.88
C GLY A 43 -1.38 7.28 11.42
N LEU A 44 -0.23 7.92 11.18
CA LEU A 44 0.31 8.11 9.83
C LEU A 44 0.66 6.78 9.14
N MET A 45 1.15 5.79 9.89
CA MET A 45 1.46 4.46 9.37
C MET A 45 0.21 3.67 8.92
N GLN A 46 -0.98 4.04 9.39
CA GLN A 46 -2.24 3.37 9.04
C GLN A 46 -2.89 3.93 7.77
N LEU A 47 -2.54 5.14 7.32
CA LEU A 47 -3.13 5.72 6.09
C LEU A 47 -3.02 4.80 4.87
N PRO A 48 -1.87 4.15 4.62
CA PRO A 48 -1.72 3.26 3.46
C PRO A 48 -2.52 1.97 3.56
N LEU A 49 -2.91 1.57 4.77
CA LEU A 49 -3.65 0.34 5.03
C LEU A 49 -5.03 0.36 4.37
N SER A 50 -5.81 1.43 4.60
CA SER A 50 -7.14 1.60 3.98
C SER A 50 -7.06 1.56 2.45
N TYR A 51 -6.07 2.25 1.90
CA TYR A 51 -5.88 2.32 0.45
C TYR A 51 -5.48 0.96 -0.15
N CYS A 52 -4.65 0.20 0.56
CA CYS A 52 -4.26 -1.17 0.18
C CYS A 52 -5.43 -2.15 0.23
N ILE A 53 -6.28 -2.06 1.26
CA ILE A 53 -7.49 -2.88 1.38
C ILE A 53 -8.41 -2.63 0.17
N GLN A 54 -8.66 -1.37 -0.17
CA GLN A 54 -9.49 -1.02 -1.33
C GLN A 54 -8.90 -1.57 -2.65
N ALA A 55 -7.57 -1.52 -2.81
CA ALA A 55 -6.91 -2.06 -4.00
C ALA A 55 -7.05 -3.59 -4.10
N ILE A 56 -7.01 -4.30 -2.97
CA ILE A 56 -7.23 -5.75 -2.93
C ILE A 56 -8.66 -6.11 -3.36
N PHE A 57 -9.67 -5.40 -2.86
CA PHE A 57 -11.06 -5.65 -3.25
C PHE A 57 -11.28 -5.41 -4.74
N LYS A 58 -10.80 -4.28 -5.29
CA LYS A 58 -10.89 -4.02 -6.72
C LYS A 58 -10.11 -5.01 -7.58
N ALA A 59 -8.97 -5.51 -7.09
CA ALA A 59 -8.23 -6.54 -7.78
C ALA A 59 -9.03 -7.86 -7.85
N ASN A 60 -9.79 -8.20 -6.81
CA ASN A 60 -10.65 -9.39 -6.85
C ASN A 60 -11.80 -9.24 -7.86
N GLU A 61 -12.44 -8.07 -7.89
CA GLU A 61 -13.53 -7.78 -8.85
C GLU A 61 -13.08 -7.84 -10.32
N ALA A 62 -11.81 -7.54 -10.62
CA ALA A 62 -11.31 -7.47 -11.99
C ALA A 62 -11.38 -8.80 -12.76
N ASN A 63 -11.46 -9.94 -12.08
CA ASN A 63 -11.52 -11.26 -12.72
C ASN A 63 -12.94 -11.70 -13.09
N ASP A 64 -13.98 -11.10 -12.49
CA ASP A 64 -15.35 -11.61 -12.55
C ASP A 64 -16.24 -10.81 -13.55
N HIS A 65 -15.63 -10.00 -14.42
CA HIS A 65 -16.39 -9.18 -15.35
C HIS A 65 -16.97 -9.98 -16.52
N SER A 66 -18.28 -9.86 -16.74
CA SER A 66 -19.07 -10.56 -17.76
C SER A 66 -18.63 -10.28 -19.22
N SER A 67 -17.88 -9.22 -19.45
CA SER A 67 -17.44 -8.77 -20.77
C SER A 67 -16.14 -9.43 -21.24
N LEU A 68 -15.49 -10.23 -20.38
CA LEU A 68 -14.23 -10.89 -20.70
C LEU A 68 -14.48 -12.21 -21.42
N THR A 69 -13.71 -12.45 -22.47
CA THR A 69 -13.68 -13.75 -23.15
C THR A 69 -12.88 -14.78 -22.33
N PRO A 70 -13.15 -16.09 -22.47
CA PRO A 70 -12.41 -17.13 -21.72
C PRO A 70 -10.89 -17.09 -21.91
N SER A 71 -10.41 -16.65 -23.09
CA SER A 71 -8.98 -16.51 -23.39
C SER A 71 -8.36 -15.29 -22.71
N GLU A 72 -9.09 -14.17 -22.61
CA GLU A 72 -8.68 -12.98 -21.85
C GLU A 72 -8.61 -13.30 -20.35
N VAL A 73 -9.62 -13.99 -19.80
CA VAL A 73 -9.63 -14.43 -18.39
C VAL A 73 -8.40 -15.29 -18.08
N ARG A 74 -8.07 -16.27 -18.93
CA ARG A 74 -6.91 -17.14 -18.72
C ARG A 74 -5.59 -16.37 -18.66
N ARG A 75 -5.47 -15.25 -19.37
CA ARG A 75 -4.28 -14.37 -19.35
C ARG A 75 -4.30 -13.40 -18.17
N LEU A 76 -5.48 -12.90 -17.79
CA LEU A 76 -5.66 -11.89 -16.74
C LEU A 76 -5.49 -12.46 -15.33
N VAL A 77 -6.07 -13.63 -15.06
CA VAL A 77 -6.06 -14.29 -13.73
C VAL A 77 -4.66 -14.39 -13.12
N PRO A 78 -3.60 -14.88 -13.81
CA PRO A 78 -2.28 -14.96 -13.20
C PRO A 78 -1.67 -13.59 -12.89
N ILE A 79 -1.95 -12.56 -13.71
CA ILE A 79 -1.46 -11.19 -13.51
C ILE A 79 -2.12 -10.59 -12.26
N VAL A 80 -3.44 -10.70 -12.17
CA VAL A 80 -4.23 -10.22 -11.03
C VAL A 80 -3.84 -10.95 -9.75
N LYS A 81 -3.68 -12.28 -9.79
CA LYS A 81 -3.23 -13.08 -8.65
C LYS A 81 -1.86 -12.65 -8.15
N SER A 82 -0.92 -12.36 -9.06
CA SER A 82 0.42 -11.85 -8.70
C SER A 82 0.37 -10.48 -8.04
N LYS A 83 -0.39 -9.52 -8.60
CA LYS A 83 -0.57 -8.19 -8.01
C LYS A 83 -1.27 -8.26 -6.66
N ARG A 84 -2.31 -9.09 -6.53
CA ARG A 84 -3.02 -9.33 -5.27
C ARG A 84 -2.09 -9.88 -4.19
N LEU A 85 -1.25 -10.87 -4.52
CA LEU A 85 -0.29 -11.40 -3.55
C LEU A 85 0.64 -10.30 -3.03
N LYS A 86 1.14 -9.41 -3.91
CA LYS A 86 1.96 -8.26 -3.50
C LYS A 86 1.20 -7.31 -2.57
N LEU A 87 -0.06 -7.00 -2.88
CA LEU A 87 -0.90 -6.15 -2.04
C LEU A 87 -1.17 -6.78 -0.67
N VAL A 88 -1.40 -8.10 -0.61
CA VAL A 88 -1.59 -8.83 0.66
C VAL A 88 -0.30 -8.82 1.50
N LEU A 89 0.85 -9.00 0.87
CA LEU A 89 2.15 -8.91 1.57
C LEU A 89 2.40 -7.49 2.11
N LEU A 90 2.04 -6.45 1.36
CA LEU A 90 2.13 -5.06 1.83
C LEU A 90 1.15 -4.78 2.97
N LEU A 91 -0.08 -5.31 2.89
CA LEU A 91 -1.05 -5.21 3.98
C LEU A 91 -0.52 -5.83 5.27
N ALA A 92 0.04 -7.05 5.17
CA ALA A 92 0.67 -7.71 6.31
C ALA A 92 1.83 -6.86 6.88
N PHE A 93 2.69 -6.32 6.00
CA PHE A 93 3.76 -5.41 6.42
C PHE A 93 3.22 -4.21 7.21
N TYR A 94 2.18 -3.51 6.74
CA TYR A 94 1.61 -2.36 7.44
C TYR A 94 1.07 -2.73 8.83
N VAL A 95 0.40 -3.88 8.95
CA VAL A 95 -0.13 -4.39 10.23
C VAL A 95 1.03 -4.70 11.18
N PHE A 96 1.99 -5.52 10.76
CA PHE A 96 3.12 -5.90 11.61
C PHE A 96 4.01 -4.72 11.97
N SER A 97 4.27 -3.80 11.04
CA SER A 97 5.07 -2.60 11.31
C SER A 97 4.39 -1.71 12.34
N THR A 98 3.06 -1.57 12.26
CA THR A 98 2.34 -0.73 13.20
C THR A 98 2.24 -1.37 14.58
N LEU A 99 1.98 -2.68 14.64
CA LEU A 99 2.01 -3.44 15.90
C LEU A 99 3.38 -3.34 16.58
N PHE A 100 4.46 -3.50 15.81
CA PHE A 100 5.83 -3.35 16.31
C PHE A 100 6.05 -1.96 16.93
N VAL A 101 5.61 -0.88 16.26
CA VAL A 101 5.76 0.49 16.78
C VAL A 101 4.90 0.69 18.03
N ILE A 102 3.66 0.23 18.05
CA ILE A 102 2.77 0.33 19.24
C ILE A 102 3.40 -0.37 20.44
N LEU A 103 3.84 -1.63 20.28
CA LEU A 103 4.48 -2.39 21.34
C LEU A 103 5.78 -1.73 21.81
N GLY A 104 6.57 -1.20 20.87
CA GLY A 104 7.78 -0.45 21.19
C GLY A 104 7.50 0.81 22.00
N LEU A 105 6.47 1.58 21.63
CA LEU A 105 6.08 2.79 22.36
C LEU A 105 5.59 2.46 23.77
N ILE A 106 4.75 1.44 23.93
CA ILE A 106 4.26 1.00 25.25
C ILE A 106 5.42 0.51 26.12
N ALA A 107 6.31 -0.33 25.57
CA ALA A 107 7.48 -0.83 26.28
C ALA A 107 8.45 0.28 26.70
N SER A 108 8.48 1.39 25.96
CA SER A 108 9.36 2.53 26.21
C SER A 108 8.87 3.54 27.26
N THR A 109 7.70 3.32 27.88
CA THR A 109 7.04 4.30 28.76
C THR A 109 7.96 4.86 29.86
N ASN A 110 8.84 4.03 30.42
CA ASN A 110 9.76 4.40 31.50
C ASN A 110 11.23 4.47 31.06
N ASP A 111 11.53 4.22 29.78
CA ASP A 111 12.89 4.18 29.25
C ASP A 111 13.01 5.11 28.03
N GLN A 112 13.52 6.32 28.28
CA GLN A 112 13.75 7.31 27.24
C GLN A 112 14.75 6.83 26.19
N ALA A 113 15.79 6.08 26.57
CA ALA A 113 16.76 5.58 25.61
C ALA A 113 16.13 4.56 24.66
N LEU A 114 15.23 3.71 25.18
CA LEU A 114 14.44 2.79 24.36
C LEU A 114 13.44 3.55 23.47
N LEU A 115 12.77 4.58 24.00
CA LEU A 115 11.86 5.44 23.23
C LEU A 115 12.59 6.05 22.02
N PHE A 116 13.77 6.66 22.24
CA PHE A 116 14.56 7.24 21.14
C PHE A 116 14.97 6.20 20.08
N ARG A 117 15.22 4.94 20.47
CA ARG A 117 15.51 3.87 19.50
C ARG A 117 14.26 3.49 18.71
N VAL A 118 13.13 3.29 19.40
CA VAL A 118 11.84 2.97 18.77
C VAL A 118 11.44 4.06 17.78
N LEU A 119 11.61 5.34 18.12
CA LEU A 119 11.28 6.45 17.25
C LEU A 119 12.14 6.54 15.98
N LYS A 120 13.44 6.21 16.07
CA LYS A 120 14.30 6.15 14.88
C LYS A 120 13.85 5.02 13.95
N ILE A 121 13.53 3.84 14.51
CA ILE A 121 13.05 2.69 13.74
C ILE A 121 11.67 2.99 13.13
N SER A 122 10.76 3.60 13.88
CA SER A 122 9.42 3.97 13.39
C SER A 122 9.49 4.99 12.25
N GLY A 123 10.43 5.93 12.31
CA GLY A 123 10.73 6.84 11.19
C GLY A 123 11.09 6.09 9.90
N GLY A 124 11.95 5.08 9.99
CA GLY A 124 12.28 4.23 8.84
C GLY A 124 11.07 3.44 8.31
N LEU A 125 10.29 2.83 9.21
CA LEU A 125 9.08 2.08 8.83
C LEU A 125 8.00 2.96 8.19
N LEU A 126 7.82 4.18 8.71
CA LEU A 126 6.89 5.16 8.15
C LEU A 126 7.29 5.56 6.73
N PHE A 127 8.58 5.78 6.46
CA PHE A 127 9.05 6.13 5.11
C PHE A 127 8.96 4.96 4.12
N ILE A 128 9.19 3.72 4.57
CA ILE A 128 8.85 2.54 3.75
C ILE A 128 7.36 2.60 3.40
N SER A 129 6.50 2.84 4.39
CA SER A 129 5.05 2.87 4.22
C SER A 129 4.61 3.93 3.20
N LEU A 130 5.20 5.13 3.25
CA LEU A 130 4.97 6.19 2.25
C LEU A 130 5.42 5.77 0.84
N TYR A 131 6.60 5.18 0.71
CA TYR A 131 7.10 4.70 -0.58
C TYR A 131 6.20 3.62 -1.18
N THR A 132 5.81 2.62 -0.38
CA THR A 132 4.95 1.54 -0.85
C THR A 132 3.51 2.02 -1.11
N SER A 133 3.07 3.10 -0.48
CA SER A 133 1.78 3.75 -0.79
C SER A 133 1.69 4.21 -2.24
N VAL A 134 2.77 4.81 -2.77
CA VAL A 134 2.83 5.23 -4.18
C VAL A 134 2.71 4.02 -5.11
N PHE A 135 3.30 2.89 -4.73
CA PHE A 135 3.18 1.65 -5.50
C PHE A 135 1.75 1.10 -5.48
N VAL A 136 1.09 1.08 -4.32
CA VAL A 136 -0.32 0.69 -4.22
C VAL A 136 -1.20 1.64 -5.03
N HIS A 137 -0.92 2.94 -5.00
CA HIS A 137 -1.60 3.96 -5.82
C HIS A 137 -1.54 3.65 -7.31
N LYS A 138 -0.36 3.31 -7.84
CA LYS A 138 -0.22 2.92 -9.24
C LYS A 138 -1.07 1.69 -9.59
N ILE A 139 -1.07 0.66 -8.75
CA ILE A 139 -1.91 -0.53 -8.97
C ILE A 139 -3.39 -0.16 -8.94
N MET A 140 -3.81 0.71 -8.02
CA MET A 140 -5.19 1.17 -7.93
C MET A 140 -5.64 1.87 -9.23
N VAL A 141 -4.83 2.80 -9.73
CA VAL A 141 -5.12 3.53 -10.98
C VAL A 141 -5.25 2.56 -12.15
N GLU A 142 -4.30 1.63 -12.31
CA GLU A 142 -4.35 0.60 -13.36
C GLU A 142 -5.63 -0.25 -13.28
N LEU A 143 -6.05 -0.65 -12.07
CA LEU A 143 -7.28 -1.42 -11.86
C LEU A 143 -8.54 -0.60 -12.21
N GLN A 144 -8.54 0.70 -11.90
CA GLN A 144 -9.65 1.59 -12.22
C GLN A 144 -9.77 1.83 -13.72
N GLU A 145 -8.65 2.06 -14.40
CA GLU A 145 -8.60 2.20 -15.86
C GLU A 145 -9.08 0.92 -16.56
N PHE A 146 -8.64 -0.24 -16.07
CA PHE A 146 -9.08 -1.53 -16.59
C PHE A 146 -10.59 -1.72 -16.41
N LYS A 147 -11.13 -1.40 -15.23
CA LYS A 147 -12.58 -1.47 -14.96
C LYS A 147 -13.38 -0.51 -15.85
N ALA A 148 -12.88 0.71 -16.05
CA ALA A 148 -13.51 1.69 -16.94
C ALA A 148 -13.56 1.20 -18.40
N LEU A 149 -12.48 0.55 -18.86
CA LEU A 149 -12.41 -0.03 -20.20
C LEU A 149 -13.41 -1.17 -20.39
N LEU A 150 -13.58 -2.04 -19.38
CA LEU A 150 -14.56 -3.13 -19.43
C LEU A 150 -16.00 -2.61 -19.44
N ASN A 151 -16.31 -1.63 -18.60
CA ASN A 151 -17.63 -0.98 -18.60
C ASN A 151 -17.97 -0.37 -19.96
N ARG A 152 -17.00 0.28 -20.62
CA ARG A 152 -17.19 0.84 -21.96
C ARG A 152 -17.45 -0.23 -23.02
N ARG A 153 -16.72 -1.35 -22.97
CA ARG A 153 -16.97 -2.49 -23.87
C ARG A 153 -18.36 -3.08 -23.68
N GLU A 154 -18.83 -3.17 -22.44
CA GLU A 154 -20.17 -3.67 -22.16
C GLU A 154 -21.26 -2.71 -22.68
N SER A 155 -21.08 -1.40 -22.52
CA SER A 155 -22.03 -0.41 -23.06
C SER A 155 -22.06 -0.42 -24.59
N GLU A 156 -20.90 -0.48 -25.25
CA GLU A 156 -20.80 -0.57 -26.72
C GLU A 156 -21.51 -1.84 -27.25
N LYS A 157 -21.38 -2.96 -26.53
CA LYS A 157 -22.06 -4.21 -26.89
C LYS A 157 -23.59 -4.07 -26.78
N LYS A 158 -24.09 -3.50 -25.68
CA LYS A 158 -25.53 -3.26 -25.46
C LYS A 158 -26.11 -2.31 -26.51
N GLU A 159 -25.38 -1.24 -26.84
CA GLU A 159 -25.80 -0.29 -27.87
C GLU A 159 -25.90 -0.99 -29.24
N ARG A 160 -24.89 -1.77 -29.62
CA ARG A 160 -24.89 -2.53 -30.87
C ARG A 160 -26.04 -3.54 -30.94
N GLU A 161 -26.31 -4.26 -29.86
CA GLU A 161 -27.45 -5.18 -29.77
C GLU A 161 -28.78 -4.42 -29.96
N SER A 162 -28.94 -3.27 -29.31
CA SER A 162 -30.15 -2.44 -29.46
C SER A 162 -30.37 -1.90 -30.88
N LEU A 163 -29.29 -1.59 -31.60
CA LEU A 163 -29.36 -1.14 -33.00
C LEU A 163 -29.71 -2.28 -33.95
N LEU A 164 -29.20 -3.48 -33.69
CA LEU A 164 -29.53 -4.68 -34.48
C LEU A 164 -31.00 -5.10 -34.30
N ASP A 165 -31.54 -4.97 -33.08
CA ASP A 165 -32.96 -5.26 -32.82
C ASP A 165 -33.89 -4.25 -33.51
N ARG A 166 -33.46 -3.00 -33.70
CA ARG A 166 -34.22 -1.99 -34.46
C ARG A 166 -34.20 -2.22 -35.98
N LEU A 167 -33.28 -3.05 -36.48
CA LEU A 167 -33.15 -3.38 -37.90
C LEU A 167 -33.92 -4.66 -38.30
N LYS A 168 -34.43 -5.41 -37.32
CA LYS A 168 -35.30 -6.58 -37.54
C LYS A 168 -36.77 -6.17 -37.47
#